data_AF-X1C1F5-F1
#
_entry.id   AF-X1C1F5-F1
#
_cell.length_a   1.000
_cell.length_b   1.000
_cell.length_c   1.000
_cell.angle_alpha   90.00
_cell.angle_beta   90.00
_cell.angle_gamma   90.00
#
_symmetry.space_group_name_H-M   'P 1'
#
loop_
_entity.id
_entity.type
_entity.pdbx_description
1 polymer ?
#
loop_
_entity_poly.entity_id
_entity_poly.type
_entity_poly.pdbx_seq_one_letter_code
_entity_poly.pdbx_strand_id
1 'polypeptide(L)'
;YPAIKPESSLDVGLWSGDGDEKYLELLNSNIPRIYHEYKPDLIFYLAGADPFEKDQLGGLKITMLGLKERDNIVLKNARKLRIPVVVVLAGGYAYDIDDTVTIHMNTIKVAQKVQRKYSPKKIYKQAEDQ
;
A
#
# COMPACT_ATOMS: atom_id res chain seq x y z
N TYR A 1 3.94 16.92 10.88
CA TYR A 1 3.42 17.73 9.76
C TYR A 1 2.22 17.01 9.17
N PRO A 2 1.17 17.68 8.65
CA PRO A 2 0.79 19.08 8.91
C PRO A 2 0.25 19.22 10.35
N ALA A 3 0.21 20.45 10.88
CA ALA A 3 -0.33 20.71 12.23
C ALA A 3 -1.85 20.57 12.29
N ILE A 4 -2.53 20.85 11.17
CA ILE A 4 -3.96 20.66 10.98
C ILE A 4 -4.14 19.58 9.93
N LYS A 5 -4.84 18.52 10.30
CA LYS A 5 -5.15 17.42 9.39
C LYS A 5 -6.21 17.88 8.37
N PRO A 6 -5.99 17.70 7.06
CA PRO A 6 -7.02 17.95 6.06
C PRO A 6 -8.26 17.07 6.30
N GLU A 7 -9.43 17.54 5.87
CA GLU A 7 -10.64 16.73 5.91
C GLU A 7 -10.48 15.48 5.03
N SER A 8 -10.94 14.35 5.55
CA SER A 8 -11.00 13.07 4.83
C SER A 8 -12.39 12.46 5.01
N SER A 9 -12.80 11.59 4.09
CA SER A 9 -14.10 10.91 4.18
C SER A 9 -14.12 9.79 5.22
N LEU A 10 -12.94 9.24 5.56
CA LEU A 10 -12.78 8.19 6.56
C LEU A 10 -11.39 8.27 7.17
N ASP A 11 -11.36 8.39 8.50
CA ASP A 11 -10.17 8.30 9.31
C ASP A 11 -10.26 7.10 10.25
N VAL A 12 -9.24 6.25 10.23
CA VAL A 12 -9.11 5.11 11.13
C VAL A 12 -8.01 5.42 12.14
N GLY A 13 -8.40 5.70 13.37
CA GLY A 13 -7.49 6.08 14.45
C GLY A 13 -6.76 4.88 15.06
N LEU A 14 -5.50 5.11 15.41
CA LEU A 14 -4.65 4.21 16.19
C LEU A 14 -4.00 5.01 17.33
N TRP A 15 -3.66 4.34 18.42
CA TRP A 15 -2.94 4.93 19.53
C TRP A 15 -1.44 4.75 19.35
N SER A 16 -0.65 5.70 19.89
CA SER A 16 0.80 5.57 19.92
C SER A 16 1.20 4.26 20.60
N GLY A 17 2.12 3.53 19.96
CA GLY A 17 2.56 2.22 20.43
C GLY A 17 1.73 1.03 19.94
N ASP A 18 0.59 1.24 19.25
CA ASP A 18 -0.15 0.14 18.63
C ASP A 18 0.76 -0.63 17.63
N GLY A 19 0.67 -1.95 17.69
CA GLY A 19 1.50 -2.88 16.91
C GLY A 19 0.74 -3.59 15.79
N ASP A 20 1.40 -4.58 15.20
CA ASP A 20 0.93 -5.33 14.03
C ASP A 20 -0.52 -5.84 14.16
N GLU A 21 -0.88 -6.45 15.28
CA GLU A 21 -2.21 -7.06 15.46
C GLU A 21 -3.33 -6.03 15.25
N LYS A 22 -3.25 -4.89 15.96
CA LYS A 22 -4.28 -3.87 15.88
C LYS A 22 -4.32 -3.20 14.51
N TYR A 23 -3.14 -2.92 13.96
CA TYR A 23 -2.99 -2.30 12.67
C TYR A 23 -3.58 -3.16 11.54
N LEU A 24 -3.24 -4.45 11.52
CA LEU A 24 -3.70 -5.38 10.50
C LEU A 24 -5.17 -5.75 10.67
N GLU A 25 -5.70 -5.82 11.90
CA GLU A 25 -7.14 -5.98 12.17
C GLU A 25 -7.94 -4.85 11.51
N LEU A 26 -7.53 -3.60 11.74
CA LEU A 26 -8.20 -2.42 11.19
C LEU A 26 -8.11 -2.37 9.66
N LEU A 27 -6.98 -2.76 9.08
CA LEU A 27 -6.85 -2.85 7.62
C LEU A 27 -7.76 -3.91 7.01
N ASN A 28 -7.80 -5.11 7.60
CA ASN A 28 -8.61 -6.21 7.08
C ASN A 28 -10.12 -5.91 7.14
N SER A 29 -10.56 -5.13 8.13
CA SER A 29 -11.97 -4.71 8.24
C SER A 29 -12.30 -3.52 7.34
N ASN A 30 -11.42 -2.52 7.22
CA ASN A 30 -11.74 -1.28 6.50
C ASN A 30 -11.45 -1.35 4.99
N ILE A 31 -10.36 -1.98 4.54
CA ILE A 31 -9.98 -1.96 3.11
C ILE A 31 -11.08 -2.59 2.21
N PRO A 32 -11.62 -3.79 2.50
CA PRO A 32 -12.69 -4.35 1.70
C PRO A 32 -13.95 -3.48 1.69
N ARG A 33 -14.28 -2.88 2.84
CA ARG A 33 -15.42 -1.98 3.00
C ARG A 33 -15.27 -0.73 2.14
N ILE A 34 -14.12 -0.06 2.18
CA ILE A 34 -13.83 1.14 1.39
C ILE A 34 -13.98 0.84 -0.11
N TYR A 35 -13.43 -0.28 -0.59
CA TYR A 35 -13.55 -0.62 -2.01
C TYR A 35 -14.99 -0.90 -2.44
N HIS A 36 -15.81 -1.47 -1.55
CA HIS A 36 -17.22 -1.74 -1.82
C HIS A 36 -18.08 -0.45 -1.79
N GLU A 37 -17.84 0.42 -0.82
CA GLU A 37 -18.61 1.67 -0.64
C GLU A 37 -18.28 2.69 -1.73
N TYR A 38 -16.99 2.95 -1.97
CA TYR A 38 -16.56 4.01 -2.88
C TYR A 38 -16.40 3.55 -4.34
N LYS A 39 -16.28 2.24 -4.59
CA LYS A 39 -16.13 1.64 -5.93
C LYS A 39 -15.12 2.39 -6.83
N PRO A 40 -13.87 2.59 -6.39
CA PRO A 40 -12.94 3.43 -7.11
C PRO A 40 -12.49 2.78 -8.42
N ASP A 41 -12.36 3.60 -9.48
CA ASP A 41 -11.75 3.19 -10.75
C ASP A 41 -10.22 3.20 -10.71
N LEU A 42 -9.63 3.90 -9.73
CA LEU A 42 -8.18 4.03 -9.54
C LEU A 42 -7.86 4.28 -8.06
N ILE A 43 -6.77 3.68 -7.57
CA ILE A 43 -6.29 3.90 -6.20
C ILE A 43 -4.89 4.53 -6.24
N PHE A 44 -4.71 5.63 -5.52
CA PHE A 44 -3.39 6.13 -5.13
C PHE A 44 -3.07 5.62 -3.73
N TYR A 45 -2.12 4.71 -3.63
CA TYR A 45 -1.70 4.13 -2.37
C TYR A 45 -0.41 4.79 -1.88
N LEU A 46 -0.53 5.63 -0.86
CA LEU A 46 0.59 6.27 -0.17
C LEU A 46 1.23 5.26 0.80
N ALA A 47 2.24 4.54 0.33
CA ALA A 47 2.93 3.50 1.08
C ALA A 47 4.04 4.11 1.96
N GLY A 48 3.66 4.74 3.06
CA GLY A 48 4.59 5.26 4.06
C GLY A 48 5.31 4.15 4.82
N ALA A 49 6.55 4.37 5.21
CA ALA A 49 7.36 3.53 6.09
C ALA A 49 7.32 4.01 7.55
N ASP A 50 6.78 5.20 7.81
CA ASP A 50 6.76 5.81 9.14
C ASP A 50 5.97 5.08 10.24
N PRO A 51 5.06 4.11 10.00
CA PRO A 51 4.50 3.30 11.09
C PRO A 51 5.52 2.32 11.70
N PHE A 52 6.70 2.19 11.11
CA PHE A 52 7.73 1.24 11.55
C PHE A 52 8.14 1.49 13.00
N GLU A 53 8.35 0.42 13.77
CA GLU A 53 8.64 0.49 15.21
C GLU A 53 9.92 1.27 15.57
N LYS A 54 10.84 1.45 14.62
CA LYS A 54 12.08 2.24 14.78
C LYS A 54 12.04 3.57 14.02
N ASP A 55 10.87 3.99 13.57
CA ASP A 55 10.67 5.30 12.96
C ASP A 55 10.71 6.41 14.02
N GLN A 56 11.35 7.53 13.67
CA GLN A 56 11.51 8.65 14.59
C GLN A 56 10.24 9.52 14.71
N LEU A 57 9.32 9.44 13.76
CA LEU A 57 8.18 10.36 13.64
C LEU A 57 6.80 9.68 13.76
N GLY A 58 6.62 8.43 13.33
CA GLY A 58 5.28 7.83 13.21
C GLY A 58 4.68 7.23 14.49
N GLY A 59 5.49 6.91 15.51
CA GLY A 59 5.03 6.58 16.86
C GLY A 59 4.24 5.28 17.03
N LEU A 60 4.09 4.47 15.98
CA LEU A 60 3.52 3.12 16.02
C LEU A 60 4.62 2.07 16.21
N LYS A 61 4.24 0.82 16.48
CA LYS A 61 5.15 -0.32 16.66
C LYS A 61 4.94 -1.39 15.59
N ILE A 62 4.81 -0.97 14.34
CA ILE A 62 4.60 -1.90 13.23
C ILE A 62 5.94 -2.51 12.84
N THR A 63 6.00 -3.83 12.76
CA THR A 63 7.22 -4.52 12.34
C THR A 63 7.41 -4.42 10.83
N MET A 64 8.61 -4.73 10.36
CA MET A 64 8.91 -4.89 8.93
C MET A 64 7.96 -5.90 8.25
N LEU A 65 7.58 -6.96 8.97
CA LEU A 65 6.63 -7.97 8.48
C LEU A 65 5.20 -7.41 8.47
N GLY A 66 4.80 -6.66 9.48
CA GLY A 66 3.51 -5.96 9.54
C GLY A 66 3.32 -5.00 8.38
N LEU A 67 4.33 -4.18 8.06
CA LEU A 67 4.29 -3.26 6.92
C LEU A 67 4.18 -4.00 5.58
N LYS A 68 4.91 -5.10 5.43
CA LYS A 68 4.80 -5.97 4.25
C LYS A 68 3.40 -6.58 4.13
N GLU A 69 2.78 -6.96 5.23
CA GLU A 69 1.43 -7.52 5.23
C GLU A 69 0.36 -6.46 4.96
N ARG A 70 0.52 -5.24 5.46
CA ARG A 70 -0.29 -4.08 5.04
C ARG A 70 -0.28 -3.95 3.52
N ASP A 71 0.89 -3.93 2.91
CA ASP A 71 1.01 -3.80 1.45
C ASP A 71 0.33 -4.97 0.72
N ASN A 72 0.44 -6.19 1.25
CA ASN A 72 -0.29 -7.35 0.73
C ASN A 72 -1.81 -7.15 0.80
N ILE A 73 -2.35 -6.70 1.93
CA ILE A 73 -3.79 -6.51 2.13
C ILE A 73 -4.33 -5.50 1.12
N VAL A 74 -3.69 -4.33 1.02
CA VAL A 74 -4.12 -3.25 0.12
C VAL A 74 -4.10 -3.72 -1.33
N LEU A 75 -2.96 -4.23 -1.79
CA LEU A 75 -2.72 -4.55 -3.20
C LEU A 75 -3.47 -5.81 -3.65
N LYS A 76 -3.55 -6.86 -2.81
CA LYS A 76 -4.31 -8.07 -3.17
C LYS A 76 -5.79 -7.80 -3.27
N ASN A 77 -6.37 -7.00 -2.36
CA ASN A 77 -7.79 -6.68 -2.44
C ASN A 77 -8.12 -5.85 -3.69
N ALA A 78 -7.30 -4.85 -4.02
CA ALA A 78 -7.48 -4.08 -5.25
C ALA A 78 -7.34 -4.99 -6.49
N ARG A 79 -6.36 -5.90 -6.48
CA ARG A 79 -6.15 -6.87 -7.57
C ARG A 79 -7.33 -7.81 -7.78
N LYS A 80 -7.94 -8.32 -6.69
CA LYS A 80 -9.14 -9.19 -6.75
C LYS A 80 -10.28 -8.47 -7.47
N LEU A 81 -10.45 -7.18 -7.20
CA LEU A 81 -11.48 -6.33 -7.81
C LEU A 81 -11.06 -5.74 -9.17
N ARG A 82 -9.85 -6.03 -9.64
CA ARG A 82 -9.27 -5.52 -10.89
C ARG A 82 -9.13 -3.99 -10.95
N ILE A 83 -8.98 -3.35 -9.79
CA ILE A 83 -8.76 -1.91 -9.68
C ILE A 83 -7.26 -1.62 -9.88
N PRO A 84 -6.87 -0.72 -10.80
CA PRO A 84 -5.49 -0.29 -10.94
C PRO A 84 -5.02 0.48 -9.71
N VAL A 85 -3.76 0.29 -9.33
CA VAL A 85 -3.15 0.95 -8.18
C VAL A 85 -1.87 1.65 -8.61
N VAL A 86 -1.76 2.94 -8.27
CA VAL A 86 -0.53 3.71 -8.31
C VAL A 86 0.06 3.67 -6.90
N VAL A 87 1.22 3.04 -6.76
CA VAL A 87 1.96 3.04 -5.50
C VAL A 87 2.87 4.26 -5.46
N VAL A 88 2.71 5.07 -4.43
CA VAL A 88 3.57 6.22 -4.15
C VAL A 88 4.28 5.93 -2.84
N LEU A 89 5.59 5.79 -2.88
CA LEU A 89 6.39 5.68 -1.65
C LEU A 89 6.29 7.01 -0.90
N ALA A 90 5.94 6.95 0.39
CA ALA A 90 5.74 8.13 1.22
C ALA A 90 6.78 8.18 2.35
N GLY A 91 6.45 8.79 3.50
CA GLY A 91 7.39 9.03 4.61
C GLY A 91 8.16 7.78 5.07
N GLY A 92 9.17 7.99 5.90
CA GLY A 92 10.10 6.94 6.33
C GLY A 92 11.34 7.59 6.90
N TYR A 93 11.47 7.51 8.22
CA TYR A 93 12.43 8.25 9.04
C TYR A 93 13.01 7.32 10.11
N ALA A 94 13.19 6.04 9.76
CA ALA A 94 13.83 5.07 10.64
C ALA A 94 15.22 5.56 11.06
N TYR A 95 15.62 5.22 12.29
CA TYR A 95 16.98 5.52 12.78
C TYR A 95 18.06 5.00 11.84
N ASP A 96 17.84 3.81 11.28
CA ASP A 96 18.68 3.22 10.24
C ASP A 96 18.04 3.44 8.86
N ILE A 97 18.77 4.04 7.94
CA ILE A 97 18.30 4.27 6.57
C ILE A 97 18.06 2.96 5.83
N ASP A 98 18.82 1.90 6.13
CA ASP A 98 18.68 0.60 5.50
C ASP A 98 17.34 -0.05 5.83
N ASP A 99 16.77 0.23 7.01
CA ASP A 99 15.42 -0.19 7.37
C ASP A 99 14.38 0.49 6.44
N THR A 100 14.48 1.81 6.25
CA THR A 100 13.56 2.56 5.35
C THR A 100 13.65 2.05 3.90
N VAL A 101 14.88 1.84 3.40
CA VAL A 101 15.11 1.28 2.06
C VAL A 101 14.50 -0.12 1.95
N THR A 102 14.70 -0.95 2.96
CA THR A 102 14.17 -2.33 2.99
C THR A 102 12.64 -2.34 2.99
N ILE A 103 11.99 -1.45 3.73
CA ILE A 103 10.53 -1.31 3.76
C ILE A 103 10.00 -0.99 2.36
N HIS A 104 10.52 0.06 1.71
CA HIS A 104 10.07 0.44 0.37
C HIS A 104 10.37 -0.64 -0.68
N MET A 105 11.51 -1.33 -0.58
CA MET A 105 11.83 -2.48 -1.43
C MET A 105 10.85 -3.64 -1.21
N ASN A 106 10.40 -3.88 0.03
CA ASN A 106 9.37 -4.87 0.31
C ASN A 106 8.03 -4.49 -0.33
N THR A 107 7.63 -3.22 -0.30
CA THR A 107 6.44 -2.72 -1.01
C THR A 107 6.52 -3.03 -2.50
N ILE A 108 7.65 -2.71 -3.14
CA ILE A 108 7.88 -2.99 -4.57
C ILE A 108 7.79 -4.49 -4.85
N LYS A 109 8.42 -5.34 -4.03
CA LYS A 109 8.37 -6.81 -4.18
C LYS A 109 6.95 -7.35 -4.05
N VAL A 110 6.15 -6.81 -3.11
CA VAL A 110 4.74 -7.19 -2.97
C VAL A 110 3.96 -6.78 -4.22
N ALA A 111 4.12 -5.54 -4.68
CA ALA A 111 3.46 -5.06 -5.90
C ALA A 111 3.82 -5.94 -7.12
N GLN A 112 5.09 -6.26 -7.30
CA GLN A 112 5.57 -7.15 -8.35
C GLN A 112 5.00 -8.57 -8.25
N LYS A 113 4.76 -9.09 -7.04
CA LYS A 113 4.16 -10.41 -6.82
C LYS A 113 2.66 -10.42 -7.12
N VAL A 114 1.97 -9.32 -6.85
CA VAL A 114 0.51 -9.19 -7.02
C VAL A 114 0.13 -8.75 -8.43
N GLN A 115 1.04 -8.06 -9.14
CA GLN A 115 0.77 -7.54 -10.48
C GLN A 115 0.30 -8.65 -11.43
N ARG A 116 -0.55 -8.26 -12.37
CA ARG A 116 -0.91 -9.16 -13.48
C ARG A 116 0.33 -9.36 -14.35
N LYS A 117 0.67 -10.61 -14.69
CA LYS A 117 1.64 -10.85 -15.77
C LYS A 117 1.13 -10.13 -17.02
N TYR A 118 1.89 -9.17 -17.51
CA TYR A 118 1.63 -8.55 -18.79
C TYR A 118 1.74 -9.63 -19.86
N SER A 119 0.62 -9.96 -20.50
CA SER A 119 0.63 -10.77 -21.72
C SER A 119 0.53 -9.80 -22.89
N PRO A 120 1.62 -9.59 -23.65
CA PRO A 120 1.53 -8.77 -24.85
C PRO A 120 0.46 -9.36 -25.77
N LYS A 121 -0.48 -8.53 -26.23
CA LYS A 121 -1.36 -8.92 -27.34
C LYS A 121 -0.47 -9.19 -28.55
N LYS A 122 -0.60 -10.37 -29.17
CA LYS A 122 -0.05 -10.60 -30.52
C LYS A 122 -0.69 -9.54 -31.44
N ILE A 123 0.11 -8.58 -31.87
CA ILE A 123 -0.25 -7.70 -32.97
C ILE A 123 -0.19 -8.59 -34.21
N TYR A 124 -1.35 -9.04 -34.69
CA TYR A 124 -1.41 -9.72 -35.99
C TYR A 124 -1.00 -8.70 -37.06
N LYS A 125 0.13 -8.95 -37.73
CA LYS A 125 0.42 -8.35 -39.04
C LYS A 125 -0.69 -8.79 -39.98
N GLN A 126 -1.52 -7.86 -40.41
CA GLN A 126 -2.27 -7.97 -41.66
C GLN A 126 -1.89 -6.77 -42.53
N ALA A 127 -1.89 -7.03 -43.84
CA ALA A 127 -1.59 -6.15 -44.97
C ALA A 127 -0.10 -6.05 -45.37
N GLU A 128 0.39 -7.10 -46.03
CA GLU A 128 1.09 -6.95 -47.33
C GLU A 128 0.60 -8.09 -48.23
N ASP A 129 -0.51 -7.83 -48.93
CA ASP A 129 -0.90 -8.46 -50.19
C ASP A 129 -1.53 -7.33 -51.03
N GLN A 130 -0.69 -6.56 -51.72
CA GLN A 130 -0.98 -5.81 -52.94
C GLN A 130 0.29 -5.69 -53.77
#